data_AF-A0A351EHN2-F1
#
_entry.id   AF-A0A351EHN2-F1
#
_cell.length_a   1.000
_cell.length_b   1.000
_cell.length_c   1.000
_cell.angle_alpha   90.00
_cell.angle_beta   90.00
_cell.angle_gamma   90.00
#
_symmetry.space_group_name_H-M   'P 1'
#
loop_
_entity.id
_entity.type
_entity.pdbx_description
1 polymer ?
#
loop_
_entity_poly.entity_id
_entity_poly.type
_entity_poly.pdbx_seq_one_letter_code
_entity_poly.pdbx_strand_id
1 'polypeptide(L)'
;ALPVMFFLPLWAFVYVKLTEPPPEPVTAITEGAATYAAQCASCHGGDGAGSEGGGVGRPLYNGEVLLTFPKLDDDMLYWLAVGSEGIGIGNPYGATDRPGGAHISGETGANMPGFGGALTEYKIYSVARYIR
;
A
#
# COMPACT_ATOMS: atom_id res chain seq x y z
N ALA A 1 -11.54 58.12 2.92
CA ALA A 1 -10.67 57.13 2.26
C ALA A 1 -10.20 56.13 3.31
N LEU A 2 -10.33 54.82 3.07
CA LEU A 2 -9.77 53.82 3.98
C LEU A 2 -8.24 53.77 3.78
N PRO A 3 -7.42 53.80 4.85
CA PRO A 3 -5.97 53.74 4.74
C PRO A 3 -5.52 52.42 4.09
N VAL A 4 -4.47 52.46 3.26
CA VAL A 4 -3.87 51.28 2.59
C VAL A 4 -3.54 50.15 3.57
N MET A 5 -3.12 50.49 4.80
CA MET A 5 -2.84 49.51 5.85
C MET A 5 -4.02 48.60 6.20
N PHE A 6 -5.26 49.05 5.98
CA PHE A 6 -6.46 48.25 6.26
C PHE A 6 -6.59 47.04 5.31
N PHE A 7 -6.01 47.13 4.10
CA PHE A 7 -6.07 46.06 3.10
C PHE A 7 -4.86 45.14 3.11
N LEU A 8 -3.80 45.47 3.87
CA LEU A 8 -2.58 44.65 3.93
C LEU A 8 -2.82 43.22 4.44
N PRO A 9 -3.66 42.97 5.48
CA PRO A 9 -3.91 41.59 5.94
C PRO A 9 -4.63 40.75 4.88
N LEU A 10 -5.60 41.34 4.18
CA LEU A 10 -6.34 40.69 3.11
C LEU A 10 -5.43 40.42 1.91
N TRP A 11 -4.63 41.42 1.51
CA TRP A 11 -3.63 41.27 0.46
C TRP A 11 -2.61 40.19 0.81
N ALA A 12 -2.11 40.16 2.04
CA ALA A 12 -1.14 39.15 2.49
C ALA A 12 -1.74 37.74 2.45
N PHE A 13 -2.97 37.55 2.92
CA PHE A 13 -3.66 36.25 2.82
C PHE A 13 -3.85 35.80 1.37
N VAL A 14 -4.34 36.70 0.52
CA VAL A 14 -4.56 36.43 -0.92
C VAL A 14 -3.23 36.17 -1.63
N TYR A 15 -2.19 36.94 -1.34
CA TYR A 15 -0.84 36.78 -1.87
C TYR A 15 -0.26 35.42 -1.49
N VAL A 16 -0.36 35.02 -0.22
CA VAL A 16 0.08 33.70 0.24
C VAL A 16 -0.70 32.60 -0.48
N LYS A 17 -2.03 32.67 -0.56
CA LYS A 17 -2.83 31.63 -1.23
C LYS A 17 -2.65 31.56 -2.75
N LEU A 18 -2.29 32.65 -3.40
CA LEU A 18 -1.98 32.68 -4.84
C LEU A 18 -0.56 32.24 -5.16
N THR A 19 0.35 32.29 -4.18
CA THR A 19 1.77 31.90 -4.36
C THR A 19 2.09 30.55 -3.76
N GLU A 20 1.20 29.99 -2.94
CA GLU A 20 1.25 28.59 -2.51
C GLU A 20 1.26 27.69 -3.75
N PRO A 21 2.26 26.80 -3.90
CA PRO A 21 2.22 25.81 -4.97
C PRO A 21 0.97 24.93 -4.79
N PRO A 22 0.35 24.49 -5.89
CA PRO A 22 -0.76 23.55 -5.79
C PRO A 22 -0.32 22.33 -5.00
N PRO A 23 -1.21 21.73 -4.18
CA PRO A 23 -0.88 20.49 -3.48
C PRO A 23 -0.43 19.45 -4.51
N GLU A 24 0.59 18.67 -4.14
CA GLU A 24 1.07 17.56 -4.96
C GLU A 24 -0.13 16.67 -5.35
N PRO A 25 -0.25 16.29 -6.64
CA PRO A 25 -1.33 15.42 -7.06
C PRO A 25 -1.21 14.07 -6.32
N VAL A 26 -2.30 13.60 -5.72
CA VAL A 26 -2.34 12.24 -5.16
C VAL A 26 -2.25 11.26 -6.34
N THR A 27 -1.06 10.68 -6.50
CA THR A 27 -0.83 9.61 -7.46
C THR A 27 -1.14 8.26 -6.81
N ALA A 28 -1.33 7.22 -7.64
CA ALA A 28 -1.45 5.86 -7.13
C ALA A 28 -0.22 5.42 -6.32
N ILE A 29 0.98 5.94 -6.63
CA ILE A 29 2.20 5.62 -5.90
C ILE A 29 2.22 6.29 -4.52
N THR A 30 1.83 7.57 -4.43
CA THR A 30 1.78 8.29 -3.14
C THR A 30 0.69 7.74 -2.23
N GLU A 31 -0.49 7.42 -2.77
CA GLU A 31 -1.56 6.75 -2.01
C GLU A 31 -1.14 5.34 -1.57
N GLY A 32 -0.44 4.61 -2.45
CA GLY A 32 0.08 3.29 -2.17
C GLY A 32 1.10 3.30 -1.03
N ALA A 33 2.06 4.24 -1.06
CA ALA A 33 3.04 4.42 0.00
C ALA A 33 2.39 4.74 1.36
N ALA A 34 1.41 5.65 1.36
CA ALA A 34 0.66 6.00 2.58
C ALA A 34 -0.14 4.80 3.13
N THR A 35 -0.80 4.05 2.24
CA THR A 35 -1.54 2.84 2.60
C THR A 35 -0.61 1.76 3.15
N TYR A 36 0.54 1.54 2.52
CA TYR A 36 1.54 0.57 2.95
C TYR A 36 2.04 0.86 4.37
N ALA A 37 2.44 2.12 4.62
CA ALA A 37 2.91 2.56 5.93
C ALA A 37 1.84 2.36 7.01
N ALA A 38 0.58 2.62 6.68
CA ALA A 38 -0.53 2.55 7.63
C ALA A 38 -1.02 1.12 7.92
N GLN A 39 -0.95 0.20 6.95
CA GLN A 39 -1.64 -1.10 7.04
C GLN A 39 -0.72 -2.32 6.88
N CYS A 40 0.42 -2.19 6.20
CA CYS A 40 1.23 -3.32 5.77
C CYS A 40 2.57 -3.40 6.52
N ALA A 41 3.18 -2.23 6.78
CA ALA A 41 4.53 -2.13 7.32
C ALA A 41 4.71 -2.74 8.71
N SER A 42 3.64 -2.85 9.52
CA SER A 42 3.69 -3.48 10.84
C SER A 42 4.05 -4.96 10.79
N CYS A 43 3.68 -5.66 9.71
CA CYS A 43 3.98 -7.08 9.52
C CYS A 43 5.10 -7.32 8.51
N HIS A 44 5.14 -6.52 7.44
CA HIS A 44 6.10 -6.67 6.34
C HIS A 44 7.36 -5.80 6.48
N GLY A 45 7.46 -4.97 7.52
CA GLY A 45 8.55 -4.00 7.67
C GLY A 45 8.37 -2.76 6.78
N GLY A 46 9.03 -1.66 7.10
CA GLY A 46 8.94 -0.42 6.31
C GLY A 46 9.58 -0.52 4.93
N ASP A 47 10.57 -1.40 4.79
CA ASP A 47 11.30 -1.72 3.57
C ASP A 47 10.80 -3.01 2.87
N GLY A 48 9.80 -3.68 3.43
CA GLY A 48 9.32 -4.95 2.92
C GLY A 48 10.18 -6.16 3.28
N ALA A 49 11.11 -6.08 4.23
CA ALA A 49 11.93 -7.22 4.63
C ALA A 49 11.13 -8.38 5.27
N GLY A 50 9.97 -8.09 5.85
CA GLY A 50 9.08 -9.08 6.47
C GLY A 50 9.81 -9.94 7.49
N SER A 51 9.66 -11.26 7.38
CA SER A 51 10.29 -12.24 8.27
C SER A 51 11.82 -12.19 8.28
N GLU A 52 12.45 -11.69 7.21
CA GLU A 52 13.91 -11.52 7.17
C GLU A 52 14.36 -10.30 7.99
N GLY A 53 13.47 -9.32 8.19
CA GLY A 53 13.66 -8.17 9.07
C GLY A 53 13.08 -8.34 10.47
N GLY A 54 12.62 -9.54 10.83
CA GLY A 54 11.99 -9.84 12.13
C GLY A 54 10.49 -9.56 12.22
N GLY A 55 9.84 -9.23 11.11
CA GLY A 55 8.38 -9.15 10.99
C GLY A 55 7.72 -10.53 10.87
N VAL A 56 6.39 -10.55 10.77
CA VAL A 56 5.60 -11.79 10.61
C VAL A 56 5.12 -12.02 9.18
N GLY A 57 5.12 -10.98 8.35
CA GLY A 57 4.77 -11.06 6.94
C GLY A 57 5.91 -11.64 6.12
N ARG A 58 5.60 -12.24 4.96
CA ARG A 58 6.63 -12.69 4.03
C ARG A 58 7.42 -11.49 3.46
N PRO A 59 8.70 -11.69 3.07
CA PRO A 59 9.46 -10.64 2.40
C PRO A 59 8.78 -10.21 1.11
N LEU A 60 8.78 -8.90 0.86
CA LEU A 60 8.20 -8.27 -0.31
C LEU A 60 9.27 -7.69 -1.24
N TYR A 61 10.44 -7.39 -0.68
CA TYR A 61 11.58 -6.83 -1.39
C TYR A 61 12.31 -7.84 -2.31
N ASN A 62 13.36 -7.39 -2.99
CA ASN A 62 14.23 -8.23 -3.85
C ASN A 62 13.48 -9.03 -4.94
N GLY A 63 12.30 -8.56 -5.36
CA GLY A 63 11.49 -9.21 -6.38
C GLY A 63 10.61 -10.36 -5.87
N GLU A 64 10.58 -10.63 -4.57
CA GLU A 64 9.76 -11.69 -3.95
C GLU A 64 8.26 -11.54 -4.25
N VAL A 65 7.75 -10.31 -4.23
CA VAL A 65 6.36 -10.04 -4.65
C VAL A 65 6.12 -10.40 -6.09
N LEU A 66 7.08 -10.17 -6.99
CA LEU A 66 6.91 -10.46 -8.42
C LEU A 66 6.97 -11.95 -8.71
N LEU A 67 7.75 -12.71 -7.93
CA LEU A 67 7.76 -14.17 -7.97
C LEU A 67 6.43 -14.75 -7.47
N THR A 68 5.85 -14.15 -6.42
CA THR A 68 4.58 -14.60 -5.84
C THR A 68 3.38 -14.17 -6.68
N PHE A 69 3.38 -12.95 -7.19
CA PHE A 69 2.29 -12.38 -7.98
C PHE A 69 2.85 -11.84 -9.29
N PRO A 70 3.08 -12.68 -10.31
CA PRO A 70 3.55 -12.21 -11.61
C PRO A 70 2.57 -11.22 -12.25
N LYS A 71 1.26 -11.44 -12.05
CA LYS A 71 0.19 -10.58 -12.54
C LYS A 71 -0.38 -9.72 -11.40
N LEU A 72 -0.49 -8.41 -11.64
CA LEU A 72 -1.05 -7.48 -10.68
C LEU A 72 -2.57 -7.66 -10.55
N ASP A 73 -3.26 -7.72 -11.69
CA ASP A 73 -4.68 -7.40 -11.78
C ASP A 73 -5.61 -8.47 -11.21
N ASP A 74 -5.14 -9.72 -11.08
CA ASP A 74 -5.97 -10.83 -10.59
C ASP A 74 -5.48 -11.32 -9.22
N ASP A 75 -4.30 -11.92 -9.16
CA ASP A 75 -3.87 -12.67 -7.96
C ASP A 75 -3.54 -11.77 -6.77
N MET A 76 -2.83 -10.66 -7.01
CA MET A 76 -2.40 -9.78 -5.91
C MET A 76 -3.56 -8.97 -5.34
N LEU A 77 -4.42 -8.42 -6.20
CA LEU A 77 -5.59 -7.66 -5.74
C LEU A 77 -6.57 -8.56 -4.99
N TYR A 78 -6.79 -9.79 -5.48
CA TYR A 78 -7.61 -10.77 -4.77
C TYR A 78 -6.99 -11.13 -3.42
N TRP A 79 -5.69 -11.43 -3.37
CA TRP A 79 -4.99 -11.72 -2.12
C TRP A 79 -5.09 -10.60 -1.09
N LEU A 80 -4.89 -9.33 -1.51
CA LEU A 80 -5.03 -8.17 -0.63
C LEU A 80 -6.48 -7.98 -0.16
N ALA A 81 -7.46 -8.28 -1.01
CA ALA A 81 -8.87 -8.13 -0.67
C ALA A 81 -9.32 -9.16 0.36
N VAL A 82 -8.94 -10.43 0.20
CA VAL A 82 -9.53 -11.54 0.97
C VAL A 82 -8.61 -12.15 2.03
N GLY A 83 -7.29 -11.94 1.90
CA GLY A 83 -6.29 -12.45 2.82
C GLY A 83 -6.26 -13.98 2.92
N SER A 84 -5.60 -14.48 3.97
CA SER A 84 -5.39 -15.92 4.17
C SER A 84 -6.69 -16.69 4.35
N GLU A 85 -7.64 -16.16 5.13
CA GLU A 85 -8.92 -16.81 5.39
C GLU A 85 -9.78 -16.90 4.13
N GLY A 86 -9.81 -15.85 3.32
CA GLY A 86 -10.59 -15.83 2.09
C GLY A 86 -10.02 -16.72 0.98
N ILE A 87 -8.70 -16.95 0.94
CA ILE A 87 -8.08 -18.00 0.12
C ILE A 87 -8.41 -19.40 0.66
N GLY A 88 -8.64 -19.50 1.96
CA GLY A 88 -8.71 -20.76 2.70
C GLY A 88 -7.32 -21.19 3.18
N ILE A 89 -7.21 -21.43 4.49
CA ILE A 89 -5.96 -21.90 5.11
C ILE A 89 -5.55 -23.24 4.53
N GLY A 90 -4.27 -23.38 4.17
CA GLY A 90 -3.73 -24.59 3.53
C GLY A 90 -3.83 -24.58 2.00
N ASN A 91 -4.53 -23.63 1.39
CA ASN A 91 -4.56 -23.49 -0.07
C ASN A 91 -3.37 -22.63 -0.58
N PRO A 92 -2.88 -22.90 -1.80
CA PRO A 92 -1.88 -22.04 -2.42
C PRO A 92 -2.46 -20.69 -2.81
N TYR A 93 -1.62 -19.66 -2.83
CA TYR A 93 -1.95 -18.34 -3.39
C TYR A 93 -0.81 -17.81 -4.27
N GLY A 94 -1.16 -16.92 -5.19
CA GLY A 94 -0.22 -16.43 -6.20
C GLY A 94 0.20 -17.50 -7.19
N ALA A 95 1.41 -17.37 -7.75
CA ALA A 95 1.99 -18.31 -8.69
C ALA A 95 2.26 -19.67 -8.04
N THR A 96 1.61 -20.71 -8.55
CA THR A 96 1.80 -22.09 -8.06
C THR A 96 3.07 -22.74 -8.60
N ASP A 97 3.62 -22.20 -9.69
CA ASP A 97 4.89 -22.56 -10.31
C ASP A 97 6.06 -21.64 -9.87
N ARG A 98 5.86 -20.85 -8.81
CA ARG A 98 6.87 -19.95 -8.24
C ARG A 98 8.19 -20.69 -7.96
N PRO A 99 9.35 -20.14 -8.36
CA PRO A 99 10.66 -20.65 -7.94
C PRO A 99 10.79 -20.71 -6.42
N GLY A 100 11.16 -21.87 -5.88
CA GLY A 100 11.17 -22.12 -4.42
C GLY A 100 9.83 -22.57 -3.83
N GLY A 101 8.83 -22.82 -4.69
CA GLY A 101 7.53 -23.38 -4.30
C GLY A 101 6.44 -22.32 -4.17
N ALA A 102 5.20 -22.76 -4.38
CA ALA A 102 4.01 -21.98 -4.14
C ALA A 102 3.93 -21.58 -2.65
N HIS A 103 3.46 -20.37 -2.38
CA HIS A 103 3.15 -19.99 -1.01
C HIS A 103 1.79 -20.54 -0.60
N ILE A 104 1.74 -21.06 0.62
CA ILE A 104 0.52 -21.62 1.20
C ILE A 104 -0.05 -20.66 2.25
N SER A 105 -1.35 -20.45 2.17
CA SER A 105 -2.10 -19.60 3.09
C SER A 105 -2.02 -20.17 4.52
N GLY A 106 -1.60 -19.33 5.47
CA GLY A 106 -1.47 -19.68 6.89
C GLY A 106 -0.26 -20.55 7.26
N GLU A 107 0.60 -20.92 6.30
CA GLU A 107 1.77 -21.77 6.54
C GLU A 107 2.76 -21.18 7.56
N THR A 108 2.89 -19.85 7.59
CA THR A 108 3.82 -19.14 8.48
C THR A 108 3.27 -19.01 9.91
N GLY A 109 2.04 -19.46 10.19
CA GLY A 109 1.35 -19.26 11.46
C GLY A 109 0.82 -17.84 11.69
N ALA A 110 1.22 -16.87 10.85
CA ALA A 110 0.68 -15.52 10.82
C ALA A 110 -0.22 -15.35 9.59
N ASN A 111 -1.52 -15.29 9.81
CA ASN A 111 -2.49 -15.12 8.73
C ASN A 111 -2.52 -13.65 8.27
N MET A 112 -2.40 -13.46 6.96
CA MET A 112 -2.58 -12.16 6.34
C MET A 112 -4.08 -11.78 6.39
N PRO A 113 -4.45 -10.63 6.97
CA PRO A 113 -5.84 -10.18 6.95
C PRO A 113 -6.27 -9.79 5.53
N GLY A 114 -7.57 -9.92 5.25
CA GLY A 114 -8.18 -9.37 4.05
C GLY A 114 -8.60 -7.92 4.26
N PHE A 115 -8.31 -7.05 3.28
CA PHE A 115 -8.55 -5.61 3.38
C PHE A 115 -9.75 -5.11 2.55
N GLY A 116 -10.48 -5.99 1.85
CA GLY A 116 -11.58 -5.59 0.96
C GLY A 116 -12.75 -4.89 1.67
N GLY A 117 -12.91 -5.09 2.98
CA GLY A 117 -13.89 -4.36 3.80
C GLY A 117 -13.32 -3.12 4.52
N ALA A 118 -12.00 -2.96 4.57
CA ALA A 118 -11.33 -1.91 5.32
C ALA A 118 -10.74 -0.82 4.41
N LEU A 119 -10.36 -1.17 3.18
CA LEU A 119 -9.77 -0.29 2.18
C LEU A 119 -10.68 -0.21 0.95
N THR A 120 -10.69 0.96 0.31
CA THR A 120 -11.34 1.10 -0.98
C THR A 120 -10.55 0.36 -2.07
N GLU A 121 -11.21 0.00 -3.16
CA GLU A 121 -10.56 -0.64 -4.31
C GLU A 121 -9.37 0.18 -4.82
N TYR A 122 -9.51 1.50 -4.87
CA TYR A 122 -8.43 2.41 -5.26
C TYR A 122 -7.21 2.32 -4.34
N LYS A 123 -7.40 2.18 -3.02
CA LYS A 123 -6.28 2.02 -2.08
C LYS A 123 -5.61 0.67 -2.21
N ILE A 124 -6.39 -0.41 -2.39
CA ILE A 124 -5.87 -1.75 -2.65
C ILE A 124 -5.02 -1.75 -3.93
N TYR A 125 -5.54 -1.14 -5.00
CA TYR A 125 -4.82 -1.01 -6.26
C TYR A 125 -3.54 -0.17 -6.15
N SER A 126 -3.63 0.97 -5.45
CA SER A 126 -2.52 1.88 -5.25
C SER A 126 -1.39 1.21 -4.45
N VAL A 127 -1.72 0.50 -3.36
CA VAL A 127 -0.71 -0.21 -2.57
C VAL A 127 -0.13 -1.41 -3.32
N ALA A 128 -0.94 -2.12 -4.11
CA ALA A 128 -0.45 -3.21 -4.95
C ALA A 128 0.55 -2.73 -6.00
N ARG A 129 0.36 -1.53 -6.56
CA ARG A 129 1.35 -0.89 -7.43
C ARG A 129 2.59 -0.40 -6.71
N TYR A 130 2.46 0.06 -5.48
CA TYR A 130 3.59 0.56 -4.70
C TYR A 130 4.53 -0.56 -4.23
N ILE A 131 3.99 -1.73 -3.88
CA ILE A 131 4.76 -2.87 -3.36
C ILE A 131 5.61 -3.56 -4.44
N ARG A 132 5.26 -3.40 -5.73
CA ARG A 132 5.89 -4.09 -6.86
C ARG A 132 6.96 -3.25 -7.53
#